data_AF-A0A5K0YVJ0-F1
#
_entry.id   AF-A0A5K0YVJ0-F1
#
_cell.length_a   1.000
_cell.length_b   1.000
_cell.length_c   1.000
_cell.angle_alpha   90.00
_cell.angle_beta   90.00
_cell.angle_gamma   90.00
#
_symmetry.space_group_name_H-M   'P 1'
#
loop_
_entity.id
_entity.type
_entity.pdbx_description
1 polymer ?
#
loop_
_entity_poly.entity_id
_entity_poly.type
_entity_poly.pdbx_seq_one_letter_code
_entity_poly.pdbx_strand_id
1 'polypeptide(L)' 'GLDYALMTGGDVAPLGSQAVTKIHQLFDWSKKSRKGLLLFIDEADAFLC' A
#
# COMPACT_ATOMS: atom_id res chain seq x y z
N GLY A 1 -11.59 5.94 14.93
CA GLY A 1 -11.85 4.80 14.02
C GLY A 1 -10.61 4.58 13.18
N LEU A 2 -10.27 3.34 12.89
CA LEU A 2 -9.07 2.96 12.12
C LEU A 2 -9.55 2.38 10.78
N ASP A 3 -8.99 2.86 9.68
CA ASP A 3 -9.26 2.32 8.35
C ASP A 3 -8.17 1.28 8.03
N TYR A 4 -8.53 0.17 7.37
CA TYR A 4 -7.61 -0.92 7.05
C TYR A 4 -7.56 -1.19 5.55
N ALA A 5 -6.39 -1.55 5.05
CA ALA A 5 -6.16 -1.97 3.68
C ALA A 5 -5.22 -3.17 3.64
N LEU A 6 -5.46 -4.11 2.72
CA LEU A 6 -4.65 -5.30 2.50
C LEU A 6 -4.08 -5.25 1.08
N MET A 7 -2.79 -5.51 0.94
CA MET A 7 -2.10 -5.58 -0.35
C MET A 7 -1.07 -6.72 -0.33
N THR A 8 -1.01 -7.51 -1.42
CA THR A 8 -0.01 -8.57 -1.60
C THR A 8 1.04 -8.15 -2.63
N GLY A 9 2.31 -8.47 -2.37
CA GLY A 9 3.43 -8.23 -3.26
C GLY A 9 3.37 -9.03 -4.57
N GLY A 10 2.74 -10.21 -4.58
CA GLY A 10 2.57 -11.04 -5.78
C GLY A 10 1.78 -10.36 -6.90
N ASP A 11 0.74 -9.57 -6.56
CA ASP A 11 -0.04 -8.78 -7.53
C ASP A 11 0.71 -7.53 -8.00
N VAL A 12 1.74 -7.12 -7.26
CA VAL A 12 2.49 -5.90 -7.45
C VAL A 12 3.74 -6.11 -8.29
N ALA A 13 4.35 -7.30 -8.24
CA ALA A 13 5.49 -7.68 -9.07
C ALA A 13 5.33 -7.34 -10.57
N PRO A 14 4.18 -7.62 -11.25
CA PRO A 14 3.99 -7.23 -12.64
C PRO A 14 3.68 -5.73 -12.85
N LEU A 15 3.30 -4.99 -11.81
CA LEU A 15 2.96 -3.55 -11.86
C LEU A 15 4.15 -2.63 -11.54
N GLY A 16 5.19 -3.15 -10.87
CA GLY A 16 6.44 -2.46 -10.58
C GLY A 16 6.24 -1.02 -10.07
N SER A 17 6.67 -0.04 -10.86
CA SER A 17 6.60 1.39 -10.53
C SER A 17 5.16 1.94 -10.37
N GLN A 18 4.17 1.32 -11.02
CA GLN A 18 2.77 1.74 -10.87
C GLN A 18 2.20 1.38 -9.50
N ALA A 19 2.68 0.30 -8.89
CA ALA A 19 2.22 -0.08 -7.56
C ALA A 19 2.75 0.86 -6.47
N VAL A 20 3.99 1.34 -6.60
CA VAL A 20 4.54 2.38 -5.71
C VAL A 20 3.72 3.67 -5.78
N THR A 21 3.16 3.97 -6.95
CA THR A 21 2.26 5.13 -7.15
C THR A 21 0.94 4.94 -6.38
N LYS A 22 0.36 3.74 -6.41
CA LYS A 22 -0.85 3.39 -5.63
C LYS A 22 -0.62 3.48 -4.11
N ILE A 23 0.54 3.02 -3.64
CA ILE A 23 0.91 3.13 -2.22
C ILE A 23 1.03 4.60 -1.79
N HIS A 24 1.67 5.44 -2.61
CA HIS A 24 1.73 6.88 -2.33
C HIS A 24 0.34 7.52 -2.25
N GLN A 25 -0.59 7.14 -3.13
CA GLN A 25 -1.98 7.62 -3.07
C GLN A 25 -2.68 7.20 -1.77
N LEU A 26 -2.45 5.98 -1.29
CA LEU A 26 -2.98 5.50 -0.01
C LEU A 26 -2.43 6.30 1.18
N PHE A 27 -1.14 6.62 1.18
CA PHE A 27 -0.52 7.46 2.20
C PHE A 27 -1.00 8.91 2.16
N ASP A 28 -1.20 9.48 0.96
CA ASP A 28 -1.75 10.83 0.80
C ASP A 28 -3.21 10.90 1.26
N TRP A 29 -3.98 9.84 1.04
CA TRP A 29 -5.34 9.71 1.56
C TRP A 29 -5.35 9.56 3.09
N SER A 30 -4.44 8.75 3.65
CA SER A 30 -4.35 8.58 5.11
C SER A 30 -4.00 9.89 5.82
N LYS A 31 -3.13 10.72 5.24
CA LYS A 31 -2.79 12.05 5.75
C LYS A 31 -3.97 13.04 5.74
N LYS A 32 -4.90 12.88 4.81
CA LYS A 32 -6.13 13.70 4.71
C LYS A 32 -7.24 13.19 5.64
N SER A 33 -7.18 11.93 6.08
CA SER A 33 -8.16 11.34 6.97
C SER A 33 -7.86 11.68 8.44
N ARG A 34 -8.90 11.90 9.25
CA ARG A 34 -8.76 12.03 10.73
C ARG A 34 -8.66 10.66 11.43
N LYS A 35 -8.69 9.58 10.65
CA LYS A 35 -8.62 8.18 11.09
C LYS A 35 -7.23 7.62 10.75
N GLY A 36 -6.66 6.82 11.65
CA GLY A 36 -5.41 6.13 11.37
C GLY A 36 -5.60 5.05 10.30
N LEU A 37 -4.57 4.79 9.50
CA LEU A 37 -4.54 3.73 8.49
C LEU A 37 -3.67 2.58 8.99
N LEU A 38 -4.18 1.36 8.91
CA LEU A 38 -3.41 0.13 9.07
C LEU A 38 -3.31 -0.58 7.72
N LEU A 39 -2.11 -0.56 7.13
CA LEU A 39 -1.82 -1.19 5.86
C LEU A 39 -1.06 -2.50 6.13
N PHE A 40 -1.64 -3.61 5.72
CA PHE A 40 -0.98 -4.92 5.73
C PHE A 40 -0.39 -5.19 4.35
N ILE A 41 0.92 -5.46 4.33
CA ILE A 41 1.65 -5.82 3.11
C ILE A 41 2.15 -7.24 3.31
N ASP A 42 1.66 -8.15 2.47
CA ASP A 42 2.19 -9.50 2.35
C ASP A 42 3.23 -9.56 1.22
N GLU A 43 4.22 -10.45 1.32
CA GLU A 43 5.29 -10.61 0.30
C GLU A 43 5.99 -9.28 -0.07
N ALA A 44 6.33 -8.47 0.94
CA ALA A 44 6.97 -7.16 0.72
C ALA A 44 8.36 -7.24 0.04
N ASP A 45 8.99 -8.42 0.06
CA ASP A 45 10.22 -8.72 -0.66
C ASP A 45 10.05 -8.66 -2.18
N ALA A 46 8.84 -8.86 -2.72
CA ALA A 46 8.54 -8.65 -4.13
C ALA A 46 8.74 -7.20 -4.61
N PHE A 47 8.83 -6.24 -3.68
CA PHE A 47 9.14 -4.83 -3.97
C PHE A 47 10.65 -4.52 -3.99
N LEU A 48 11.48 -5.42 -3.46
CA LEU A 48 12.92 -5.20 -3.26
C LEU A 48 13.79 -5.83 -4.37
N CYS A 49 13.16 -6.53 -5.31
CA CYS A 49 13.81 -7.21 -6.44
C CYS A 49 13.94 -6.33 -7.69
#